data_AF-A0A7L4QFQ0-F1
#
_entry.id   AF-A0A7L4QFQ0-F1
#
_cell.length_a   1.000
_cell.length_b   1.000
_cell.length_c   1.000
_cell.angle_alpha   90.00
_cell.angle_beta   90.00
_cell.angle_gamma   90.00
#
_symmetry.space_group_name_H-M   'P 1'
#
loop_
_entity.id
_entity.type
_entity.pdbx_description
1 polymer ?
#
loop_
_entity_poly.entity_id
_entity_poly.type
_entity_poly.pdbx_seq_one_letter_code
_entity_poly.pdbx_strand_id
1 'polypeptide(L)' 'MVKRKPQAMGGAMPATGAGLIRYFDEDEGGLKIRPEAVVAICVVVIVVGVLLQIFGAELLGF' A
#
# COMPACT_ATOMS: atom_id res chain seq x y z
N MET A 1 -39.24 -48.85 7.12
CA MET A 1 -37.81 -48.65 6.76
C MET A 1 -37.72 -47.51 5.75
N VAL A 2 -37.19 -46.34 6.14
CA VAL A 2 -37.07 -45.15 5.27
C VAL A 2 -35.75 -45.24 4.51
N LYS A 3 -35.80 -45.31 3.17
CA LYS A 3 -34.60 -45.29 2.33
C LYS A 3 -34.07 -43.85 2.21
N ARG A 4 -32.95 -43.53 2.86
CA ARG A 4 -32.25 -42.24 2.71
C ARG A 4 -31.51 -42.21 1.37
N LYS A 5 -31.78 -41.18 0.55
CA LYS A 5 -31.10 -40.91 -0.72
C LYS A 5 -29.69 -40.37 -0.43
N PRO A 6 -28.61 -40.91 -1.01
CA PRO A 6 -27.27 -40.36 -0.83
C PRO A 6 -27.23 -38.99 -1.52
N GLN A 7 -27.04 -37.94 -0.73
CA GLN A 7 -26.89 -36.57 -1.21
C GLN A 7 -25.57 -36.53 -1.99
N ALA A 8 -25.67 -36.30 -3.31
CA ALA A 8 -24.52 -36.16 -4.18
C ALA A 8 -23.61 -35.08 -3.61
N MET A 9 -22.39 -35.48 -3.27
CA MET A 9 -21.28 -34.63 -2.88
C MET A 9 -20.86 -33.82 -4.12
N GLY A 10 -21.67 -32.82 -4.45
CA GLY A 10 -21.62 -32.08 -5.72
C GLY A 10 -22.17 -30.66 -5.57
N GLY A 11 -21.87 -30.04 -4.43
CA GLY A 11 -22.16 -28.63 -4.17
C GLY A 11 -21.38 -28.25 -2.93
N ALA A 12 -20.30 -27.48 -3.11
CA ALA A 12 -19.54 -26.90 -2.03
C ALA A 12 -20.51 -26.29 -1.00
N MET A 13 -20.38 -26.68 0.27
CA MET A 13 -21.12 -26.02 1.34
C MET A 13 -20.88 -24.51 1.20
N PRO A 14 -21.92 -23.65 1.26
CA PRO A 14 -21.72 -22.22 1.14
C PRO A 14 -20.73 -21.80 2.23
N ALA A 15 -19.62 -21.21 1.78
CA ALA A 15 -18.49 -20.88 2.63
C ALA A 15 -18.96 -20.07 3.85
N THR A 16 -18.80 -20.63 5.04
CA THR A 16 -18.90 -19.95 6.35
C THR A 16 -17.75 -18.96 6.55
N GLY A 17 -17.39 -18.21 5.50
CA GLY A 17 -16.29 -17.25 5.42
C GLY A 17 -16.58 -16.07 4.49
N ALA A 18 -17.85 -15.86 4.07
CA ALA A 18 -18.23 -14.76 3.19
C ALA A 18 -18.10 -13.35 3.81
N GLY A 19 -17.89 -13.24 5.14
CA GLY A 19 -17.67 -11.97 5.83
C GLY A 19 -16.20 -11.63 6.12
N LEU A 20 -15.27 -12.60 6.00
CA LEU A 20 -13.84 -12.42 6.28
C LEU A 20 -12.98 -12.36 5.01
N ILE A 21 -13.52 -12.80 3.85
CA ILE A 21 -12.78 -12.85 2.58
C ILE A 21 -12.96 -11.58 1.73
N ARG A 22 -13.87 -10.66 2.10
CA ARG A 22 -14.16 -9.46 1.27
C ARG A 22 -13.77 -8.12 1.88
N TYR A 23 -13.23 -8.12 3.10
CA TYR A 23 -12.82 -6.90 3.81
C TYR A 23 -11.31 -6.67 3.85
N PHE A 24 -10.54 -7.44 3.09
CA PHE A 24 -9.09 -7.26 2.95
C PHE A 24 -8.65 -6.97 1.51
N ASP A 25 -9.60 -6.68 0.62
CA ASP A 25 -9.34 -6.37 -0.81
C ASP A 25 -9.60 -4.90 -1.15
N GLU A 26 -9.82 -4.06 -0.14
CA GLU A 26 -9.68 -2.60 -0.27
C GLU A 26 -8.24 -2.23 0.09
N ASP A 27 -7.30 -2.72 -0.74
CA ASP A 27 -6.03 -2.02 -0.93
C ASP A 27 -6.41 -0.64 -1.49
N GLU A 28 -6.63 0.34 -0.60
CA GLU A 28 -6.87 1.72 -0.98
C GLU A 28 -5.76 2.14 -1.94
N GLY A 29 -6.14 2.34 -3.20
CA GLY A 29 -5.22 2.70 -4.28
C GLY A 29 -4.50 3.99 -3.93
N GLY A 30 -3.21 3.88 -3.67
CA GLY A 30 -2.34 5.01 -3.31
C GLY A 30 -0.99 4.91 -4.00
N LEU A 31 -0.33 6.05 -4.17
CA LEU A 31 1.03 6.08 -4.67
C LEU A 31 1.95 5.39 -3.65
N LYS A 32 2.34 4.13 -3.93
CA LYS A 32 3.28 3.37 -3.10
C LYS A 32 4.70 3.92 -3.30
N ILE A 33 5.08 4.87 -2.47
CA ILE A 33 6.45 5.40 -2.45
C ILE A 33 7.31 4.48 -1.57
N ARG A 34 8.40 4.00 -2.15
CA ARG A 34 9.42 3.23 -1.45
C ARG A 34 10.07 4.09 -0.34
N PRO A 35 10.31 3.56 0.87
CA PRO A 35 10.92 4.33 1.96
C PRO A 35 12.27 4.94 1.59
N GLU A 36 13.04 4.26 0.72
CA GLU A 36 14.31 4.77 0.21
C GLU A 36 14.15 6.06 -0.60
N ALA A 37 13.04 6.21 -1.34
CA ALA A 37 12.75 7.42 -2.10
C ALA A 37 12.42 8.61 -1.18
N VAL A 38 11.71 8.36 -0.06
CA VAL A 38 11.43 9.40 0.95
C VAL A 38 12.74 9.92 1.55
N VAL A 39 13.64 9.01 1.92
CA VAL A 39 14.95 9.37 2.47
C VAL A 39 15.78 10.15 1.45
N ALA A 40 15.78 9.73 0.18
CA ALA A 40 16.49 10.44 -0.88
C ALA A 40 15.97 11.88 -1.06
N ILE A 41 14.64 12.08 -1.03
CA ILE A 41 14.03 13.41 -1.12
C ILE A 41 14.48 14.29 0.06
N CYS A 42 14.46 13.75 1.28
CA CYS A 42 14.92 14.50 2.45
C CYS A 42 16.40 14.93 2.32
N VAL A 43 17.26 14.03 1.86
CA VAL A 43 18.69 14.34 1.64
C VAL A 43 18.85 15.44 0.58
N VAL A 44 18.12 15.36 -0.53
CA VAL A 44 18.16 16.39 -1.58
C VAL A 44 17.76 17.76 -1.03
N VAL A 45 16.69 17.85 -0.25
CA VAL A 45 16.24 19.10 0.36
C VAL A 45 17.31 19.69 1.28
N ILE A 46 17.95 18.86 2.11
CA ILE A 46 19.03 19.30 3.00
C ILE A 46 20.21 19.84 2.19
N VAL A 47 20.64 19.10 1.16
CA VAL A 47 21.77 19.52 0.30
C VAL A 47 21.47 20.85 -0.39
N VAL A 48 20.25 21.01 -0.93
CA VAL A 48 19.82 22.27 -1.55
C VAL A 48 19.84 23.42 -0.53
N GLY A 49 19.34 23.19 0.69
CA GLY A 49 19.38 24.18 1.77
C GLY A 49 20.80 24.58 2.15
N VAL A 50 21.72 23.63 2.26
CA VAL A 50 23.14 23.88 2.55
C VAL A 50 23.82 24.64 1.41
N LEU A 51 23.57 24.25 0.16
CA LEU A 51 24.11 24.95 -1.01
C LEU A 51 23.58 26.38 -1.10
N LEU A 52 22.30 26.61 -0.82
CA LEU A 52 21.73 27.95 -0.70
C LEU A 52 22.29 28.73 0.47
N GLN A 53 22.64 28.10 1.59
CA GLN A 53 23.25 28.82 2.70
C GLN A 53 24.69 29.25 2.39
N ILE A 54 25.45 28.42 1.66
CA ILE A 54 26.85 28.70 1.34
C ILE A 54 26.97 29.63 0.13
N PHE A 55 26.23 29.35 -0.94
CA PHE A 55 26.31 30.05 -2.21
C PHE A 55 25.14 31.02 -2.44
N GLY A 56 24.11 31.01 -1.60
CA GLY A 56 22.90 31.80 -1.84
C GLY A 56 23.13 33.30 -1.82
N ALA A 57 24.12 33.80 -1.07
CA ALA A 57 24.49 35.22 -1.13
C ALA A 57 24.99 35.62 -2.54
N GLU A 58 25.85 34.80 -3.14
CA GLU A 58 26.33 35.03 -4.52
C GLU A 58 25.29 34.68 -5.59
N LEU A 59 24.44 33.67 -5.34
CA LEU A 59 23.45 33.17 -6.28
C LEU A 59 22.17 34.03 -6.33
N LEU A 60 21.75 34.58 -5.20
CA LEU A 60 20.55 35.41 -5.06
C LEU A 60 20.84 36.92 -5.05
N GLY A 61 22.12 37.31 -4.99
CA GLY A 61 22.58 38.64 -5.41
C GLY A 61 22.17 39.80 -4.50
N PHE A 62 22.13 39.59 -3.18
CA PHE A 62 21.94 40.64 -2.17
C PHE A 62 23.13 40.78 -1.25
#